data_AF-A0A0N4XX27-F1
#
_entry.id   AF-A0A0N4XX27-F1
#
_cell.length_a   1.000
_cell.length_b   1.000
_cell.length_c   1.000
_cell.angle_alpha   90.00
_cell.angle_beta   90.00
_cell.angle_gamma   90.00
#
_symmetry.space_group_name_H-M   'P 1'
#
loop_
_entity.id
_entity.type
_entity.pdbx_description
1 polymer ?
#
loop_
_entity_poly.entity_id
_entity_poly.type
_entity_poly.pdbx_seq_one_letter_code
_entity_poly.pdbx_strand_id
1 'polypeptide(L)'
;MQSIVQVALLCALTSFVIVTSSPSSRTPQACSISEHEEMPCVCCKKDCWYTIAAAATHELGHIPGEAGEREALATLRLIRTCMVNECGSVCIPRVPF
;
A
#
# COMPACT_ATOMS: atom_id res chain seq x y z
N MET A 1 -9.91 51.66 -7.01
CA MET A 1 -8.89 50.96 -7.83
C MET A 1 -7.88 50.16 -7.02
N GLN A 2 -7.53 50.55 -5.78
CA GLN A 2 -6.58 49.80 -4.92
C GLN A 2 -7.06 48.39 -4.50
N SER A 3 -8.35 48.20 -4.22
CA SER A 3 -8.87 46.90 -3.76
C SER A 3 -8.86 45.80 -4.83
N ILE A 4 -8.90 46.16 -6.12
CA ILE A 4 -8.88 45.19 -7.22
C ILE A 4 -7.47 44.58 -7.38
N VAL A 5 -6.43 45.39 -7.16
CA VAL A 5 -5.02 44.96 -7.28
C VAL A 5 -4.64 43.99 -6.15
N GLN A 6 -5.15 44.20 -4.93
CA GLN A 6 -4.89 43.30 -3.80
C GLN A 6 -5.53 41.91 -3.98
N VAL A 7 -6.76 41.85 -4.52
CA VAL A 7 -7.43 40.57 -4.80
C VAL A 7 -6.70 39.79 -5.89
N ALA A 8 -6.23 40.46 -6.94
CA ALA A 8 -5.47 39.83 -8.00
C ALA A 8 -4.13 39.24 -7.51
N LEU A 9 -3.43 39.94 -6.60
CA LEU A 9 -2.18 39.49 -6.02
C LEU A 9 -2.36 38.26 -5.11
N LEU A 10 -3.45 38.21 -4.34
CA LEU A 10 -3.79 37.08 -3.47
C LEU A 10 -4.13 35.82 -4.29
N CYS A 11 -4.85 35.96 -5.41
CA CYS A 11 -5.15 34.85 -6.32
C CYS A 11 -3.90 34.31 -7.05
N ALA A 12 -2.93 35.17 -7.35
CA ALA A 12 -1.69 34.74 -7.99
C ALA A 12 -0.80 33.90 -7.04
N LEU A 13 -0.81 34.23 -5.74
CA LEU A 13 -0.01 33.53 -4.73
C LEU A 13 -0.60 32.17 -4.32
N THR A 14 -1.92 31.99 -4.39
CA THR A 14 -2.56 30.67 -4.09
C THR A 14 -2.41 29.65 -5.23
N SER A 15 -2.02 30.09 -6.42
CA SER A 15 -1.87 29.23 -7.61
C SER A 15 -0.55 28.45 -7.64
N PHE A 16 0.45 28.84 -6.82
CA PHE A 16 1.81 28.27 -6.88
C PHE A 16 2.04 27.06 -5.98
N VAL A 17 1.07 26.71 -5.12
CA VAL A 17 1.14 25.51 -4.27
C VAL A 17 0.38 24.36 -4.94
N ILE A 18 0.68 24.09 -6.21
CA ILE A 18 0.31 22.81 -6.82
C ILE A 18 1.37 21.83 -6.35
N VAL A 19 1.08 21.22 -5.21
CA VAL A 19 1.72 20.02 -4.70
C VAL A 19 1.97 19.07 -5.88
N THR A 20 3.23 18.80 -6.18
CA THR A 20 3.65 17.69 -7.04
C THR A 20 3.36 16.37 -6.32
N SER A 21 2.09 16.02 -6.15
CA SER A 21 1.70 14.67 -5.82
C SER A 21 1.70 13.89 -7.13
N SER A 22 2.82 13.23 -7.43
CA SER A 22 2.83 12.20 -8.47
C SER A 22 1.66 11.26 -8.21
N PRO A 23 0.79 11.00 -9.20
CA PRO A 23 -0.27 10.01 -9.04
C PRO A 23 0.40 8.65 -8.89
N SER A 24 0.59 8.21 -7.65
CA SER A 24 0.91 6.81 -7.35
C SER A 24 -0.24 6.00 -7.93
N SER A 25 0.04 5.25 -9.00
CA SER A 25 -0.94 4.42 -9.67
C SER A 25 -1.59 3.52 -8.62
N ARG A 26 -2.92 3.61 -8.50
CA ARG A 26 -3.74 2.94 -7.46
C ARG A 26 -3.86 1.43 -7.66
N THR A 27 -2.87 0.81 -8.28
CA THR A 27 -2.69 -0.64 -8.27
C THR A 27 -1.58 -0.94 -7.27
N PRO A 28 -1.86 -1.72 -6.21
CA PRO A 28 -0.81 -2.15 -5.31
C PRO A 28 0.27 -2.89 -6.10
N GLN A 29 1.42 -2.24 -6.25
CA GLN A 29 2.50 -2.75 -7.09
C GLN A 29 3.28 -3.78 -6.29
N ALA A 30 3.58 -4.95 -6.89
CA ALA A 30 4.68 -5.81 -6.43
C ALA A 30 5.99 -4.99 -6.38
N CYS A 31 6.99 -5.44 -5.63
CA CYS A 31 8.28 -4.73 -5.65
C CYS A 31 8.89 -4.79 -7.05
N SER A 32 9.54 -3.70 -7.46
CA SER A 32 10.48 -3.72 -8.57
C SER A 32 11.69 -4.59 -8.25
N ILE A 33 12.42 -5.00 -9.28
CA ILE A 33 13.63 -5.84 -9.12
C ILE A 33 14.66 -5.14 -8.23
N SER A 34 14.87 -3.83 -8.42
CA SER A 34 15.79 -3.04 -7.59
C SER A 34 15.36 -2.97 -6.13
N GLU A 35 14.05 -2.83 -5.85
CA GLU A 35 13.56 -2.86 -4.46
C GLU A 35 13.73 -4.24 -3.82
N HIS A 36 13.65 -5.31 -4.60
CA HIS A 36 13.92 -6.67 -4.13
C HIS A 36 15.37 -6.87 -3.68
N GLU A 37 16.33 -6.20 -4.32
CA GLU A 37 17.73 -6.25 -3.91
C GLU A 37 17.99 -5.42 -2.64
N GLU A 38 17.38 -4.24 -2.53
CA GLU A 38 17.61 -3.32 -1.41
C GLU A 38 16.86 -3.71 -0.14
N MET A 39 15.61 -4.19 -0.27
CA MET A 39 14.71 -4.46 0.86
C MET A 39 13.94 -5.79 0.69
N PRO A 40 14.65 -6.93 0.61
CA PRO A 40 14.08 -8.23 0.24
C PRO A 40 13.00 -8.72 1.23
N CYS A 41 13.17 -8.48 2.54
CA CYS A 41 12.17 -8.88 3.54
C CYS A 41 10.84 -8.12 3.41
N VAL A 42 10.91 -6.79 3.18
CA VAL A 42 9.71 -5.96 3.03
C VAL A 42 8.95 -6.39 1.79
N CYS A 43 9.68 -6.63 0.71
CA CYS A 43 9.09 -7.06 -0.54
C CYS A 43 8.47 -8.45 -0.46
N CYS A 44 9.15 -9.43 0.15
CA CYS A 44 8.57 -10.77 0.33
C CYS A 44 7.22 -10.70 1.08
N LYS A 45 7.15 -9.90 2.15
CA LYS A 45 5.90 -9.69 2.90
C LYS A 45 4.82 -9.03 2.04
N LYS A 46 5.21 -8.05 1.22
CA LYS A 46 4.31 -7.36 0.30
C LYS A 46 3.73 -8.33 -0.74
N ASP A 47 4.56 -9.22 -1.28
CA ASP A 47 4.15 -10.21 -2.25
C ASP A 47 3.21 -11.26 -1.64
N CYS A 48 3.50 -11.75 -0.42
CA CYS A 48 2.57 -12.60 0.34
C CYS A 48 1.20 -11.94 0.54
N TRP A 49 1.20 -10.66 0.93
CA TRP A 49 -0.05 -9.91 1.15
C TRP A 49 -0.87 -9.81 -0.13
N TYR A 50 -0.27 -9.31 -1.22
CA TYR A 50 -1.01 -9.05 -2.44
C TYR A 50 -1.42 -10.32 -3.18
N THR A 51 -0.57 -11.35 -3.21
CA THR A 51 -0.90 -12.61 -3.89
C THR A 51 -2.12 -13.26 -3.24
N ILE A 52 -2.14 -13.36 -1.90
CA ILE A 52 -3.25 -14.00 -1.18
C ILE A 52 -4.48 -13.11 -1.18
N ALA A 53 -4.35 -11.79 -1.01
CA ALA A 53 -5.49 -10.88 -1.08
C ALA A 53 -6.15 -10.88 -2.48
N ALA A 54 -5.35 -10.92 -3.55
CA ALA A 54 -5.85 -11.00 -4.92
C ALA A 54 -6.54 -12.35 -5.18
N ALA A 55 -5.92 -13.46 -4.77
CA ALA A 55 -6.53 -14.78 -4.87
C ALA A 55 -7.86 -14.86 -4.09
N ALA A 56 -7.88 -14.38 -2.84
CA ALA A 56 -9.11 -14.36 -2.04
C ALA A 56 -10.19 -13.47 -2.67
N THR A 57 -9.81 -12.30 -3.21
CA THR A 57 -10.75 -11.42 -3.93
C THR A 57 -11.33 -12.10 -5.16
N HIS A 58 -10.50 -12.86 -5.90
CA HIS A 58 -10.94 -13.62 -7.06
C HIS A 58 -11.93 -14.73 -6.69
N GLU A 59 -11.64 -15.51 -5.64
CA GLU A 59 -12.48 -16.64 -5.20
C GLU A 59 -13.79 -16.18 -4.54
N LEU A 60 -13.76 -15.07 -3.79
CA LEU A 60 -14.94 -14.54 -3.10
C LEU A 60 -15.82 -13.68 -4.01
N GLY A 61 -15.25 -13.11 -5.08
CA GLY A 61 -15.92 -12.13 -5.94
C GLY A 61 -16.04 -10.74 -5.32
N HIS A 62 -15.44 -10.51 -4.16
CA HIS A 62 -15.40 -9.24 -3.43
C HIS A 62 -14.16 -9.16 -2.54
N ILE A 63 -13.89 -7.99 -1.95
CA ILE A 63 -12.74 -7.82 -1.08
C ILE A 63 -12.94 -8.62 0.21
N PRO A 64 -11.92 -9.36 0.70
CA PRO A 64 -12.00 -10.07 1.96
C PRO A 64 -12.39 -9.16 3.13
N GLY A 65 -13.46 -9.54 3.84
CA GLY A 65 -14.01 -8.80 4.98
C GLY A 65 -15.31 -8.06 4.68
N GLU A 66 -15.69 -7.92 3.40
CA GLU A 66 -16.98 -7.30 3.03
C GLU A 66 -18.17 -8.11 3.53
N ALA A 67 -18.10 -9.45 3.48
CA ALA A 67 -19.16 -10.32 4.00
C ALA A 67 -19.06 -10.58 5.53
N GLY A 68 -17.96 -10.17 6.17
CA GLY A 68 -17.81 -10.19 7.62
C GLY A 68 -16.39 -10.42 8.15
N GLU A 69 -16.22 -10.19 9.45
CA GLU A 69 -14.91 -10.26 10.13
C GLU A 69 -14.24 -11.65 10.03
N ARG A 70 -15.04 -12.73 10.07
CA ARG A 70 -14.50 -14.09 10.01
C ARG A 70 -13.74 -14.35 8.70
N GLU A 71 -14.24 -13.80 7.59
CA GLU A 71 -13.61 -13.91 6.29
C GLU A 71 -12.30 -13.12 6.23
N ALA A 72 -12.30 -11.89 6.76
CA ALA A 72 -11.09 -11.09 6.91
C ALA A 72 -10.03 -11.84 7.73
N LEU A 73 -10.41 -12.40 8.89
CA LEU A 73 -9.50 -13.16 9.75
C LEU A 73 -8.97 -14.43 9.08
N ALA A 74 -9.80 -15.14 8.32
CA ALA A 74 -9.35 -16.31 7.55
C ALA A 74 -8.28 -15.92 6.52
N THR A 75 -8.51 -14.85 5.75
CA THR A 75 -7.54 -14.34 4.78
C THR A 75 -6.26 -13.83 5.44
N LEU A 76 -6.37 -13.07 6.54
CA LEU A 76 -5.21 -12.59 7.30
C LEU A 76 -4.36 -13.72 7.87
N ARG A 77 -4.99 -14.83 8.29
CA ARG A 77 -4.26 -16.03 8.73
C ARG A 77 -3.45 -16.64 7.58
N LEU A 78 -4.04 -16.75 6.38
CA LEU A 78 -3.32 -17.23 5.20
C LEU A 78 -2.12 -16.32 4.86
N ILE A 79 -2.34 -15.00 4.84
CA ILE A 79 -1.27 -14.02 4.61
C ILE A 79 -0.14 -14.19 5.63
N ARG A 80 -0.49 -14.30 6.91
CA ARG A 80 0.50 -14.51 7.97
C ARG A 80 1.28 -15.81 7.79
N THR A 81 0.61 -16.91 7.44
CA THR A 81 1.26 -18.19 7.17
C THR A 81 2.28 -18.07 6.03
N CYS A 82 1.94 -17.38 4.95
CA CYS A 82 2.89 -17.09 3.87
C CYS A 82 4.09 -16.30 4.39
N MET A 83 3.88 -15.22 5.13
CA MET A 83 4.98 -14.40 5.63
C MET A 83 5.94 -15.16 6.55
N VAL A 84 5.42 -16.07 7.36
CA VAL A 84 6.24 -16.87 8.29
C VAL A 84 7.03 -17.95 7.53
N ASN A 85 6.38 -18.64 6.59
CA ASN A 85 6.99 -19.77 5.89
C ASN A 85 7.95 -19.31 4.78
N GLU A 86 7.53 -18.35 3.97
CA GLU A 86 8.27 -17.91 2.77
C GLU A 86 9.31 -16.84 3.10
N CYS A 87 8.96 -15.88 3.98
CA CYS A 87 9.85 -14.76 4.28
C CYS A 87 10.75 -14.99 5.49
N GLY A 88 10.59 -16.11 6.21
CA GLY A 88 11.33 -16.39 7.45
C GLY A 88 12.85 -16.47 7.28
N SER A 89 13.33 -16.90 6.11
CA SER A 89 14.76 -16.99 5.78
C SER A 89 15.39 -15.64 5.42
N VAL A 90 14.57 -14.68 4.97
CA VAL A 90 15.00 -13.37 4.48
C VAL A 90 14.80 -12.28 5.54
N CYS A 91 13.84 -12.49 6.44
CA CYS A 91 13.49 -11.54 7.49
C CYS A 91 14.17 -11.89 8.82
N ILE A 92 14.83 -10.90 9.44
CA ILE A 92 15.33 -11.04 10.80
C ILE A 92 14.11 -11.10 11.77
N PRO A 93 13.99 -12.14 12.61
CA PRO A 93 12.91 -12.21 13.60
C PRO A 93 12.98 -11.02 14.54
N ARG A 94 11.93 -10.20 14.55
CA ARG A 94 11.71 -9.20 15.59
C ARG A 94 10.91 -9.91 16.69
N VAL A 95 11.60 -10.38 17.74
CA VAL A 95 10.93 -10.85 18.95
C VAL A 95 10.21 -9.65 19.60
N PRO A 96 8.88 -9.70 19.78
CA PRO A 96 8.20 -8.70 20.60
C PRO A 96 8.61 -8.97 22.06
N PHE A 97 9.24 -7.97 22.70
CA PHE A 97 9.46 -7.96 24.15
C PHE A 97 8.13 -7.77 24.89
#